data_AF-V5FLS7-F1
#
_entry.id   AF-V5FLS7-F1
#
_cell.length_a   1.000
_cell.length_b   1.000
_cell.length_c   1.000
_cell.angle_alpha   90.00
_cell.angle_beta   90.00
_cell.angle_gamma   90.00
#
_symmetry.space_group_name_H-M   'P 1'
#
loop_
_entity.id
_entity.type
_entity.pdbx_description
1 polymer ?
#
loop_
_entity_poly.entity_id
_entity_poly.type
_entity_poly.pdbx_seq_one_letter_code
_entity_poly.pdbx_strand_id
1 'polypeptide(L)'
;MNSKLISSLNTIFKSIRLTLDDKRARRIQSEQIRQTRIEHSPQFMNGRVKSNIPSVETDDSFFGLLWKFFSTRSQYKPKHALPYQVVDTNKLQSRSQALRVTWLGHSSLFIEVDKQRILIDPVFEYAAPRFSSRLFKRNVAAPVSKEALPLPDVILISHNHYDHLEESTARYYASKNVMFYVPLGVGRYLEKWGINPDSIQEFDWWEDQVLNGVQITATPANHNSARGLFDGNKTLWASWVIKAESGSVFYSGDTAYGAHFKAIGDKLGPFDLTFMEVAANVKGGKRFPVEAWGHMQASHTMQAHLDVQGDKLFPVHWSTYELFMHQWDEPVNDLIGEAQKTSIELVTPFIGQSVDFSQPISTHYWWQESSKAQNEIDEIDDSLGLIKVRL
;
A
#
# COMPACT_ATOMS: atom_id res chain seq x y z
N MET A 1 -27.05 47.03 24.48
CA MET A 1 -26.46 45.92 23.68
C MET A 1 -26.57 44.65 24.50
N ASN A 2 -27.31 43.61 24.05
CA ASN A 2 -26.96 42.18 24.26
C ASN A 2 -28.08 41.16 23.97
N SER A 3 -29.35 41.53 23.81
CA SER A 3 -30.40 40.54 23.45
C SER A 3 -30.21 39.94 22.04
N LYS A 4 -29.81 40.76 21.06
CA LYS A 4 -29.44 40.30 19.70
C LYS A 4 -28.19 39.42 19.68
N LEU A 5 -27.21 39.69 20.55
CA LEU A 5 -25.98 38.92 20.65
C LEU A 5 -26.25 37.53 21.25
N ILE A 6 -27.06 37.46 22.31
CA ILE A 6 -27.46 36.20 22.97
C ILE A 6 -28.34 35.34 22.03
N SER A 7 -29.28 35.95 21.30
CA SER A 7 -30.09 35.25 20.29
C SER A 7 -29.25 34.67 19.14
N SER A 8 -28.28 35.44 18.65
CA SER A 8 -27.32 34.99 17.64
C SER A 8 -26.47 33.81 18.13
N LEU A 9 -25.91 33.91 19.34
CA LEU A 9 -25.15 32.83 19.97
C LEU A 9 -26.00 31.56 20.14
N ASN A 10 -27.23 31.67 20.64
CA ASN A 10 -28.14 30.54 20.80
C ASN A 10 -28.48 29.87 19.46
N THR A 11 -28.62 30.66 18.39
CA THR A 11 -28.86 30.15 17.03
C THR A 11 -27.64 29.39 16.51
N ILE A 12 -26.44 29.92 16.73
CA ILE A 12 -25.17 29.25 16.38
C ILE A 12 -25.02 27.94 17.16
N PHE A 13 -25.23 27.95 18.48
CA PHE A 13 -25.16 26.74 19.30
C PHE A 13 -26.20 25.68 18.89
N LYS A 14 -27.43 26.09 18.55
CA LYS A 14 -28.46 25.18 18.05
C LYS A 14 -28.07 24.57 16.70
N SER A 15 -27.52 25.37 15.79
CA SER A 15 -27.03 24.91 14.49
C SER A 15 -25.86 23.92 14.62
N ILE A 16 -24.88 24.23 15.48
CA ILE A 16 -23.76 23.33 15.80
C ILE A 16 -24.28 22.02 16.37
N ARG A 17 -25.22 22.08 17.32
CA ARG A 17 -25.81 20.88 17.94
C ARG A 17 -26.54 20.00 16.92
N LEU A 18 -27.39 20.59 16.07
CA LEU A 18 -28.08 19.86 15.00
C LEU A 18 -27.09 19.19 14.04
N THR A 19 -26.00 19.88 13.69
CA THR A 19 -24.94 19.34 12.82
C THR A 19 -24.19 18.17 13.49
N LEU A 20 -23.93 18.26 14.80
CA LEU A 20 -23.30 17.18 15.57
C LEU A 20 -24.22 15.97 15.72
N ASP A 21 -25.51 16.20 15.97
CA ASP A 21 -26.52 15.14 16.11
C ASP A 21 -26.70 14.39 14.77
N ASP A 22 -26.72 15.10 13.64
CA ASP A 22 -26.77 14.51 12.30
C ASP A 22 -25.51 13.69 11.98
N LYS A 23 -24.31 14.23 12.23
CA LYS A 23 -23.04 13.48 12.08
C LYS A 23 -23.02 12.21 12.93
N ARG A 24 -23.57 12.26 14.15
CA ARG A 24 -23.67 11.10 15.03
C ARG A 24 -24.66 10.07 14.49
N ALA A 25 -25.82 10.51 14.02
CA ALA A 25 -26.83 9.63 13.43
C ALA A 25 -26.28 8.88 12.21
N ARG A 26 -25.60 9.59 11.29
CA ARG A 26 -24.96 8.97 10.11
C ARG A 26 -23.92 7.92 10.48
N ARG A 27 -23.08 8.19 11.50
CA ARG A 27 -22.11 7.20 12.00
C ARG A 27 -22.77 5.96 12.59
N ILE A 28 -23.85 6.14 13.37
CA ILE A 28 -24.60 5.00 13.93
C ILE A 28 -25.19 4.15 12.79
N GLN A 29 -25.79 4.80 11.79
CA GLN A 29 -26.35 4.11 10.63
C GLN A 29 -25.27 3.37 9.84
N SER A 30 -24.15 4.03 9.55
CA SER A 30 -23.00 3.42 8.86
C SER A 30 -22.46 2.19 9.59
N GLU A 31 -22.30 2.27 10.91
CA GLU A 31 -21.88 1.13 11.72
C GLU A 31 -22.90 -0.02 11.68
N GLN A 32 -24.21 0.27 11.73
CA GLN A 32 -25.25 -0.77 11.61
C GLN A 32 -25.21 -1.46 10.24
N ILE A 33 -25.05 -0.69 9.15
CA ILE A 33 -24.91 -1.22 7.79
C ILE A 33 -23.67 -2.12 7.72
N ARG A 34 -22.52 -1.64 8.21
CA ARG A 34 -21.26 -2.39 8.26
C ARG A 34 -21.42 -3.70 9.01
N GLN A 35 -22.00 -3.69 10.22
CA GLN A 35 -22.17 -4.90 11.02
C GLN A 35 -23.10 -5.90 10.34
N THR A 36 -24.21 -5.42 9.77
CA THR A 36 -25.12 -6.26 8.99
C THR A 36 -24.38 -6.92 7.82
N ARG A 37 -23.56 -6.18 7.09
CA ARG A 37 -22.77 -6.73 5.99
C ARG A 37 -21.72 -7.74 6.47
N ILE A 38 -21.06 -7.49 7.59
CA ILE A 38 -20.10 -8.42 8.20
C ILE A 38 -20.80 -9.74 8.60
N GLU A 39 -22.00 -9.67 9.16
CA GLU A 39 -22.77 -10.86 9.56
C GLU A 39 -23.20 -11.73 8.36
N HIS A 40 -23.45 -11.11 7.21
CA HIS A 40 -23.87 -11.80 5.99
C HIS A 40 -22.70 -12.16 5.05
N SER A 41 -21.50 -11.63 5.29
CA SER A 41 -20.34 -11.88 4.45
C SER A 41 -19.84 -13.31 4.63
N PRO A 42 -19.62 -14.08 3.55
CA PRO A 42 -19.06 -15.41 3.64
C PRO A 42 -17.61 -15.40 4.14
N GLN A 43 -16.93 -14.25 4.18
CA GLN A 43 -15.52 -14.17 4.58
C GLN A 43 -15.34 -14.08 6.08
N PHE A 44 -16.42 -13.81 6.83
CA PHE A 44 -16.39 -13.66 8.27
C PHE A 44 -16.98 -14.90 8.97
N MET A 45 -16.46 -15.16 10.16
CA MET A 45 -16.96 -16.14 11.12
C MET A 45 -16.80 -15.53 12.51
N ASN A 46 -17.90 -15.44 13.27
CA ASN A 46 -17.91 -14.82 14.61
C ASN A 46 -17.31 -13.40 14.64
N GLY A 47 -17.62 -12.58 13.63
CA GLY A 47 -17.13 -11.20 13.51
C GLY A 47 -15.63 -11.08 13.18
N ARG A 48 -14.98 -12.16 12.74
CA ARG A 48 -13.58 -12.16 12.29
C ARG A 48 -13.44 -12.79 10.91
N VAL A 49 -12.57 -12.24 10.09
CA VAL A 49 -12.27 -12.79 8.76
C VAL A 49 -11.56 -14.14 8.90
N LYS A 50 -11.97 -15.10 8.07
CA LYS A 50 -11.32 -16.39 7.91
C LYS A 50 -9.99 -16.18 7.19
N SER A 51 -8.89 -16.31 7.91
CA SER A 51 -7.56 -16.27 7.32
C SER A 51 -7.13 -17.68 6.92
N ASN A 52 -6.55 -17.81 5.72
CA ASN A 52 -5.96 -19.05 5.20
C ASN A 52 -4.45 -18.88 5.01
N ILE A 53 -3.82 -18.04 5.83
CA ILE A 53 -2.36 -17.85 5.80
C ILE A 53 -1.69 -19.22 5.99
N PRO A 54 -0.74 -19.60 5.13
CA PRO A 54 -0.04 -20.86 5.23
C PRO A 54 0.63 -21.02 6.61
N SER A 55 0.45 -22.17 7.24
CA SER A 55 1.29 -22.53 8.39
C SER A 55 2.63 -23.01 7.85
N VAL A 56 3.71 -22.35 8.23
CA VAL A 56 5.07 -22.76 7.86
C VAL A 56 5.80 -23.24 9.11
N GLU A 57 6.31 -24.47 9.06
CA GLU A 57 7.13 -25.04 10.15
C GLU A 57 8.41 -24.21 10.31
N THR A 58 8.63 -23.69 11.52
CA THR A 58 9.82 -22.95 11.92
C THR A 58 10.33 -23.48 13.25
N ASP A 59 11.65 -23.66 13.37
CA ASP A 59 12.30 -24.06 14.63
C ASP A 59 12.32 -22.90 15.65
N ASP A 60 12.23 -21.66 15.18
CA ASP A 60 12.22 -20.47 16.02
C ASP A 60 10.80 -20.18 16.54
N SER A 61 10.68 -19.96 17.86
CA SER A 61 9.44 -19.42 18.45
C SER A 61 9.14 -18.00 17.95
N PHE A 62 7.87 -17.57 18.02
CA PHE A 62 7.47 -16.20 17.65
C PHE A 62 8.29 -15.13 18.37
N PHE A 63 8.50 -15.27 19.69
CA PHE A 63 9.34 -14.35 20.47
C PHE A 63 10.81 -14.39 20.05
N GLY A 64 11.33 -15.57 19.70
CA GLY A 64 12.69 -15.73 19.17
C GLY A 64 12.87 -15.01 17.84
N LEU A 65 11.91 -15.15 16.91
CA LEU A 65 11.89 -14.44 15.63
C LEU A 65 11.83 -12.93 15.82
N LEU A 66 10.97 -12.44 16.73
CA LEU A 66 10.84 -11.02 17.03
C LEU A 66 12.14 -10.44 17.60
N TRP A 67 12.75 -11.14 18.56
CA TRP A 67 14.04 -10.74 19.14
C TRP A 67 15.15 -10.69 18.08
N LYS A 68 15.24 -11.73 17.24
CA LYS A 68 16.19 -11.81 16.13
C LYS A 68 15.99 -10.66 15.15
N PHE A 69 14.75 -10.38 14.76
CA PHE A 69 14.42 -9.26 13.89
C PHE A 69 14.92 -7.93 14.48
N PHE A 70 14.53 -7.58 15.71
CA PHE A 70 14.92 -6.29 16.30
C PHE A 70 16.43 -6.18 16.61
N SER A 71 17.07 -7.27 17.05
CA SER A 71 18.51 -7.28 17.37
C SER A 71 19.39 -7.18 16.13
N THR A 72 18.93 -7.65 14.98
CA THR A 72 19.70 -7.66 13.73
C THR A 72 19.22 -6.63 12.71
N ARG A 73 18.14 -5.89 13.00
CA ARG A 73 17.44 -5.05 12.01
C ARG A 73 18.33 -4.06 11.25
N SER A 74 19.34 -3.49 11.90
CA SER A 74 20.26 -2.55 11.27
C SER A 74 21.00 -3.15 10.06
N GLN A 75 21.19 -4.47 10.04
CA GLN A 75 21.90 -5.15 8.95
C GLN A 75 21.09 -5.19 7.65
N TYR A 76 19.76 -5.10 7.73
CA TYR A 76 18.86 -5.17 6.56
C TYR A 76 18.67 -3.83 5.85
N LYS A 77 19.20 -2.75 6.45
CA LYS A 77 19.04 -1.38 5.94
C LYS A 77 19.99 -1.11 4.77
N PRO A 78 19.62 -0.17 3.88
CA PRO A 78 20.60 0.45 3.00
C PRO A 78 21.77 1.02 3.79
N LYS A 79 23.00 0.75 3.33
CA LYS A 79 24.21 1.33 3.92
C LYS A 79 24.34 2.82 3.59
N HIS A 80 23.72 3.27 2.50
CA HIS A 80 23.74 4.63 1.99
C HIS A 80 22.32 5.10 1.65
N ALA A 81 22.14 6.41 1.50
CA ALA A 81 20.88 6.96 1.04
C ALA A 81 20.56 6.44 -0.37
N LEU A 82 19.34 5.94 -0.55
CA LEU A 82 18.90 5.47 -1.86
C LEU A 82 18.55 6.66 -2.78
N PRO A 83 18.81 6.56 -4.09
CA PRO A 83 18.37 7.58 -5.02
C PRO A 83 16.85 7.61 -5.09
N TYR A 84 16.31 8.81 -5.24
CA TYR A 84 14.88 9.04 -5.44
C TYR A 84 14.69 10.28 -6.32
N GLN A 85 13.51 10.43 -6.89
CA GLN A 85 13.11 11.58 -7.66
C GLN A 85 12.03 12.35 -6.89
N VAL A 86 12.20 13.66 -6.70
CA VAL A 86 11.11 14.50 -6.19
C VAL A 86 9.98 14.48 -7.21
N VAL A 87 8.74 14.27 -6.76
CA VAL A 87 7.59 14.22 -7.67
C VAL A 87 7.46 15.56 -8.41
N ASP A 88 7.43 15.48 -9.74
CA ASP A 88 7.15 16.64 -10.59
C ASP A 88 5.65 16.95 -10.56
N THR A 89 5.24 17.75 -9.59
CA THR A 89 3.82 18.11 -9.40
C THR A 89 3.26 18.93 -10.55
N ASN A 90 4.09 19.57 -11.38
CA ASN A 90 3.63 20.28 -12.57
C ASN A 90 3.09 19.30 -13.61
N LYS A 91 3.73 18.14 -13.79
CA LYS A 91 3.21 17.07 -14.65
C LYS A 91 1.85 16.56 -14.17
N LEU A 92 1.61 16.59 -12.87
CA LEU A 92 0.36 16.14 -12.24
C LEU A 92 -0.73 17.22 -12.23
N GLN A 93 -0.49 18.44 -12.72
CA GLN A 93 -1.54 19.47 -12.74
C GLN A 93 -2.68 19.08 -13.69
N SER A 94 -2.36 18.62 -14.89
CA SER A 94 -3.32 18.06 -15.84
C SER A 94 -3.61 16.59 -15.53
N ARG A 95 -4.89 16.22 -15.58
CA ARG A 95 -5.34 14.83 -15.46
C ARG A 95 -4.95 14.06 -16.73
N SER A 96 -4.25 12.95 -16.58
CA SER A 96 -3.86 12.11 -17.71
C SER A 96 -5.04 11.32 -18.27
N GLN A 97 -5.15 11.24 -19.60
CA GLN A 97 -6.06 10.30 -20.26
C GLN A 97 -5.46 8.88 -20.27
N ALA A 98 -4.19 8.76 -20.65
CA ALA A 98 -3.45 7.50 -20.62
C ALA A 98 -3.10 7.09 -19.18
N LEU A 99 -2.79 5.81 -18.98
CA LEU A 99 -2.29 5.29 -17.72
C LEU A 99 -0.95 5.97 -17.37
N ARG A 100 -0.94 6.71 -16.25
CA ARG A 100 0.25 7.32 -15.64
C ARG A 100 0.32 6.90 -14.18
N VAL A 101 1.51 6.52 -13.74
CA VAL A 101 1.73 6.00 -12.39
C VAL A 101 2.91 6.72 -11.76
N THR A 102 2.70 7.32 -10.60
CA THR A 102 3.78 7.83 -9.74
C THR A 102 3.94 6.91 -8.53
N TRP A 103 5.13 6.34 -8.36
CA TRP A 103 5.42 5.51 -7.19
C TRP A 103 5.85 6.38 -6.01
N LEU A 104 5.10 6.38 -4.92
CA LEU A 104 5.37 7.22 -3.75
C LEU A 104 6.22 6.48 -2.68
N GLY A 105 6.68 5.27 -3.00
CA GLY A 105 7.42 4.37 -2.12
C GLY A 105 6.51 3.39 -1.40
N HIS A 106 7.09 2.27 -0.98
CA HIS A 106 6.39 1.11 -0.42
C HIS A 106 5.28 0.65 -1.37
N SER A 107 4.04 0.58 -0.87
CA SER A 107 2.84 0.25 -1.65
C SER A 107 1.99 1.47 -2.01
N SER A 108 2.51 2.68 -1.78
CA SER A 108 1.82 3.93 -2.10
C SER A 108 1.98 4.30 -3.58
N LEU A 109 0.86 4.41 -4.29
CA LEU A 109 0.82 4.72 -5.72
C LEU A 109 -0.17 5.85 -6.00
N PHE A 110 0.22 6.80 -6.85
CA PHE A 110 -0.71 7.79 -7.43
C PHE A 110 -0.90 7.45 -8.91
N ILE A 111 -2.11 7.07 -9.27
CA ILE A 111 -2.47 6.59 -10.60
C ILE A 111 -3.42 7.58 -11.26
N GLU A 112 -3.17 7.88 -12.52
CA GLU A 112 -4.09 8.59 -13.41
C GLU A 112 -4.42 7.72 -14.61
N VAL A 113 -5.71 7.58 -14.91
CA VAL A 113 -6.21 6.85 -16.08
C VAL A 113 -7.61 7.37 -16.41
N ASP A 114 -7.91 7.62 -17.69
CA ASP A 114 -9.18 8.21 -18.13
C ASP A 114 -9.60 9.47 -17.35
N LYS A 115 -8.60 10.31 -17.03
CA LYS A 115 -8.71 11.52 -16.20
C LYS A 115 -9.13 11.27 -14.75
N GLN A 116 -9.28 10.02 -14.33
CA GLN A 116 -9.54 9.62 -12.96
C GLN A 116 -8.22 9.61 -12.17
N ARG A 117 -8.20 10.17 -10.95
CA ARG A 117 -7.05 10.12 -10.03
C ARG A 117 -7.34 9.15 -8.89
N ILE A 118 -6.45 8.19 -8.71
CA ILE A 118 -6.56 7.11 -7.73
C ILE A 118 -5.30 7.13 -6.88
N LEU A 119 -5.47 7.18 -5.56
CA LEU A 119 -4.35 7.09 -4.61
C LEU A 119 -4.48 5.78 -3.81
N ILE A 120 -3.50 4.91 -3.92
CA ILE A 120 -3.52 3.58 -3.31
C ILE A 120 -2.61 3.57 -2.09
N ASP A 121 -3.11 2.97 -0.98
CA ASP A 121 -2.39 2.74 0.28
C ASP A 121 -1.43 3.87 0.69
N PRO A 122 -1.94 5.11 0.85
CA PRO A 122 -1.08 6.27 1.00
C PRO A 122 -0.50 6.39 2.40
N VAL A 123 0.81 6.13 2.51
CA VAL A 123 1.59 6.28 3.76
C VAL A 123 2.76 7.21 3.51
N PHE A 124 2.74 8.37 4.17
CA PHE A 124 3.74 9.43 3.97
C PHE A 124 4.72 9.57 5.13
N GLU A 125 4.35 9.14 6.34
CA GLU A 125 5.14 9.41 7.55
C GLU A 125 5.61 8.11 8.23
N TYR A 126 4.72 7.20 8.61
CA TYR A 126 5.07 6.05 9.46
C TYR A 126 4.34 4.75 9.12
N ALA A 127 5.07 3.64 9.25
CA ALA A 127 4.62 2.26 9.03
C ALA A 127 4.36 1.49 10.34
N ALA A 128 4.23 2.17 11.48
CA ALA A 128 4.10 1.52 12.78
C ALA A 128 3.29 2.38 13.77
N PRO A 129 2.80 1.81 14.89
CA PRO A 129 2.18 2.59 15.95
C PRO A 129 3.02 3.81 16.36
N ARG A 130 2.36 4.91 16.74
CA ARG A 130 3.03 6.20 16.98
C ARG A 130 4.15 6.12 18.03
N PHE A 131 4.02 5.24 19.03
CA PHE A 131 5.03 5.05 20.07
C PHE A 131 6.28 4.29 19.56
N SER A 132 6.17 3.55 18.47
CA SER A 132 7.25 2.76 17.84
C SER A 132 7.64 3.27 16.45
N SER A 133 7.08 4.39 15.97
CA SER A 133 7.31 4.92 14.62
C SER A 133 8.78 5.20 14.31
N ARG A 134 9.58 5.56 15.32
CA ARG A 134 11.03 5.76 15.17
C ARG A 134 11.80 4.50 14.80
N LEU A 135 11.26 3.31 15.12
CA LEU A 135 11.86 2.04 14.74
C LEU A 135 11.69 1.78 13.26
N PHE A 136 10.56 2.17 12.67
CA PHE A 136 10.21 1.93 11.26
C PHE A 136 10.21 3.23 10.46
N LYS A 137 11.31 3.98 10.55
CA LYS A 137 11.53 5.13 9.66
C LYS A 137 11.71 4.66 8.22
N ARG A 138 11.24 5.48 7.28
CA ARG A 138 11.48 5.27 5.85
C ARG A 138 12.96 5.35 5.53
N ASN A 139 13.42 4.48 4.64
CA ASN A 139 14.75 4.56 4.03
C ASN A 139 14.85 5.68 3.01
N VAL A 140 13.74 5.97 2.35
CA VAL A 140 13.58 7.08 1.42
C VAL A 140 12.47 7.98 1.94
N ALA A 141 12.78 9.26 2.15
CA ALA A 141 11.77 10.23 2.52
C ALA A 141 10.60 10.20 1.53
N ALA A 142 9.39 10.52 1.98
CA ALA A 142 8.27 10.65 1.04
C ALA A 142 8.66 11.65 -0.05
N PRO A 143 8.59 11.28 -1.35
CA PRO A 143 9.12 12.10 -2.44
C PRO A 143 8.30 13.37 -2.71
N VAL A 144 7.18 13.51 -2.01
CA VAL A 144 6.24 14.63 -2.03
C VAL A 144 5.41 14.59 -0.75
N SER A 145 4.92 15.75 -0.29
CA SER A 145 3.94 15.77 0.79
C SER A 145 2.52 15.48 0.26
N LYS A 146 1.66 14.91 1.11
CA LYS A 146 0.24 14.71 0.77
C LYS A 146 -0.48 16.02 0.40
N GLU A 147 -0.01 17.15 0.93
CA GLU A 147 -0.52 18.48 0.62
C GLU A 147 -0.17 18.98 -0.79
N ALA A 148 0.95 18.53 -1.34
CA ALA A 148 1.44 18.95 -2.64
C ALA A 148 0.93 18.08 -3.80
N LEU A 149 0.34 16.91 -3.50
CA LEU A 149 -0.34 16.11 -4.49
C LEU A 149 -1.67 16.75 -4.90
N PRO A 150 -2.03 16.71 -6.19
CA PRO A 150 -3.39 17.00 -6.60
C PRO A 150 -4.38 16.06 -5.91
N LEU A 151 -5.60 16.54 -5.63
CA LEU A 151 -6.61 15.71 -4.99
C LEU A 151 -6.92 14.46 -5.85
N PRO A 152 -6.85 13.25 -5.28
CA PRO A 152 -7.42 12.08 -5.90
C PRO A 152 -8.95 12.16 -5.84
N ASP A 153 -9.66 11.52 -6.76
CA ASP A 153 -11.12 11.39 -6.59
C ASP A 153 -11.47 10.18 -5.73
N VAL A 154 -10.58 9.17 -5.70
CA VAL A 154 -10.71 8.00 -4.82
C VAL A 154 -9.37 7.58 -4.19
N ILE A 155 -9.42 7.20 -2.92
CA ILE A 155 -8.35 6.53 -2.20
C ILE A 155 -8.73 5.06 -2.04
N LEU A 156 -7.87 4.15 -2.51
CA LEU A 156 -8.03 2.71 -2.33
C LEU A 156 -7.16 2.26 -1.15
N ILE A 157 -7.75 1.50 -0.24
CA ILE A 157 -7.02 0.87 0.86
C ILE A 157 -7.06 -0.65 0.66
N SER A 158 -5.95 -1.37 0.72
CA SER A 158 -5.94 -2.84 0.65
C SER A 158 -6.32 -3.49 1.97
N HIS A 159 -5.80 -2.98 3.09
CA HIS A 159 -6.05 -3.52 4.42
C HIS A 159 -5.65 -2.53 5.54
N ASN A 160 -5.82 -2.93 6.80
CA ASN A 160 -5.72 -2.01 7.92
C ASN A 160 -4.31 -1.90 8.55
N HIS A 161 -3.25 -2.48 8.00
CA HIS A 161 -1.92 -2.36 8.61
C HIS A 161 -1.36 -0.93 8.53
N TYR A 162 -0.36 -0.64 9.36
CA TYR A 162 0.15 0.73 9.54
C TYR A 162 0.88 1.27 8.31
N ASP A 163 1.47 0.39 7.53
CA ASP A 163 2.21 0.67 6.29
C ASP A 163 1.32 0.72 5.03
N HIS A 164 0.01 0.52 5.20
CA HIS A 164 -1.00 0.68 4.14
C HIS A 164 -2.11 1.68 4.50
N LEU A 165 -2.40 1.85 5.78
CA LEU A 165 -3.44 2.75 6.29
C LEU A 165 -2.89 3.69 7.37
N GLU A 166 -2.59 4.93 6.97
CA GLU A 166 -2.02 5.95 7.86
C GLU A 166 -3.08 6.95 8.38
N GLU A 167 -3.14 7.12 9.69
CA GLU A 167 -4.11 8.01 10.35
C GLU A 167 -3.92 9.48 9.96
N SER A 168 -2.67 9.97 9.88
CA SER A 168 -2.42 11.39 9.53
C SER A 168 -2.84 11.70 8.10
N THR A 169 -2.69 10.73 7.19
CA THR A 169 -3.16 10.85 5.80
C THR A 169 -4.68 10.81 5.71
N ALA A 170 -5.35 9.87 6.38
CA ALA A 170 -6.81 9.87 6.44
C ALA A 170 -7.36 11.19 7.02
N ARG A 171 -6.78 11.71 8.11
CA ARG A 171 -7.18 12.98 8.72
C ARG A 171 -7.01 14.17 7.78
N TYR A 172 -5.96 14.19 6.97
CA TYR A 172 -5.74 15.24 5.97
C TYR A 172 -6.88 15.29 4.93
N TYR A 173 -7.31 14.12 4.45
CA TYR A 173 -8.38 14.00 3.45
C TYR A 173 -9.80 14.10 4.03
N ALA A 174 -9.97 14.08 5.36
CA ALA A 174 -11.29 14.13 6.02
C ALA A 174 -12.16 15.34 5.65
N SER A 175 -11.55 16.46 5.26
CA SER A 175 -12.25 17.68 4.85
C SER A 175 -12.26 17.89 3.33
N LYS A 176 -11.79 16.91 2.55
CA LYS A 176 -11.65 17.00 1.09
C LYS A 176 -12.76 16.20 0.40
N ASN A 177 -13.07 16.56 -0.84
CA ASN A 177 -14.03 15.83 -1.66
C ASN A 177 -13.35 14.60 -2.30
N VAL A 178 -13.14 13.56 -1.51
CA VAL A 178 -12.44 12.32 -1.91
C VAL A 178 -13.22 11.12 -1.38
N MET A 179 -13.44 10.12 -2.23
CA MET A 179 -14.03 8.85 -1.82
C MET A 179 -12.97 7.91 -1.25
N PHE A 180 -13.30 7.13 -0.23
CA PHE A 180 -12.48 6.04 0.28
C PHE A 180 -13.13 4.72 -0.09
N TYR A 181 -12.46 3.91 -0.90
CA TYR A 181 -12.88 2.55 -1.21
C TYR A 181 -11.99 1.60 -0.41
N VAL A 182 -12.60 0.85 0.49
CA VAL A 182 -11.88 0.05 1.49
C VAL A 182 -12.55 -1.31 1.69
N PRO A 183 -11.85 -2.34 2.17
CA PRO A 183 -12.45 -3.62 2.49
C PRO A 183 -13.40 -3.50 3.68
N LEU A 184 -14.37 -4.41 3.73
CA LEU A 184 -15.40 -4.46 4.74
C LEU A 184 -14.83 -4.43 6.17
N GLY A 185 -15.31 -3.49 6.97
CA GLY A 185 -14.89 -3.28 8.35
C GLY A 185 -13.84 -2.18 8.52
N VAL A 186 -13.05 -1.83 7.48
CA VAL A 186 -12.01 -0.79 7.57
C VAL A 186 -12.60 0.61 7.79
N GLY A 187 -13.83 0.86 7.32
CA GLY A 187 -14.51 2.15 7.44
C GLY A 187 -14.62 2.66 8.88
N ARG A 188 -14.67 1.75 9.88
CA ARG A 188 -14.69 2.12 11.31
C ARG A 188 -13.50 2.99 11.73
N TYR A 189 -12.31 2.75 11.14
CA TYR A 189 -11.11 3.53 11.47
C TYR A 189 -11.17 4.90 10.80
N LEU A 190 -11.60 4.96 9.54
CA LEU A 190 -11.77 6.21 8.79
C LEU A 190 -12.79 7.14 9.45
N GLU A 191 -13.95 6.61 9.87
CA GLU A 191 -14.96 7.37 10.59
C GLU A 191 -14.43 7.91 11.93
N LYS A 192 -13.69 7.08 12.67
CA LYS A 192 -13.02 7.48 13.92
C LYS A 192 -12.01 8.61 13.68
N TRP A 193 -11.35 8.62 12.53
CA TRP A 193 -10.39 9.65 12.15
C TRP A 193 -11.02 10.90 11.51
N GLY A 194 -12.33 10.89 11.31
CA GLY A 194 -13.09 12.08 10.93
C GLY A 194 -13.58 12.10 9.48
N ILE A 195 -13.33 11.04 8.70
CA ILE A 195 -13.95 10.89 7.37
C ILE A 195 -15.47 10.84 7.54
N ASN A 196 -16.21 11.50 6.65
CA ASN A 196 -17.67 11.41 6.60
C ASN A 196 -18.07 10.00 6.13
N PRO A 197 -18.98 9.28 6.82
CA PRO A 197 -19.51 8.01 6.33
C PRO A 197 -19.95 8.01 4.86
N ASP A 198 -20.55 9.11 4.39
CA ASP A 198 -21.00 9.24 2.99
C ASP A 198 -19.83 9.23 1.97
N SER A 199 -18.61 9.44 2.43
CA SER A 199 -17.37 9.42 1.64
C SER A 199 -16.62 8.08 1.74
N ILE A 200 -17.22 7.06 2.36
CA ILE A 200 -16.62 5.72 2.54
C ILE A 200 -17.52 4.69 1.87
N GLN A 201 -16.96 3.93 0.95
CA GLN A 201 -17.57 2.71 0.42
C GLN A 201 -16.76 1.51 0.90
N GLU A 202 -17.42 0.61 1.62
CA GLU A 202 -16.83 -0.65 2.06
C GLU A 202 -17.15 -1.75 1.06
N PHE A 203 -16.19 -2.63 0.79
CA PHE A 203 -16.32 -3.71 -0.20
C PHE A 203 -16.09 -5.07 0.44
N ASP A 204 -16.95 -6.04 0.13
CA ASP A 204 -16.61 -7.45 0.21
C ASP A 204 -15.92 -7.90 -1.08
N TRP A 205 -15.29 -9.07 -1.08
CA TRP A 205 -14.65 -9.60 -2.29
C TRP A 205 -15.64 -9.79 -3.42
N TRP A 206 -15.18 -9.46 -4.63
CA TRP A 206 -15.91 -9.48 -5.90
C TRP A 206 -16.99 -8.42 -6.06
N GLU A 207 -17.14 -7.51 -5.10
CA GLU A 207 -17.94 -6.32 -5.29
C GLU A 207 -17.13 -5.25 -6.05
N ASP A 208 -17.84 -4.45 -6.83
CA ASP A 208 -17.25 -3.40 -7.63
C ASP A 208 -18.08 -2.11 -7.60
N GLN A 209 -17.45 -1.03 -8.02
CA GLN A 209 -18.08 0.27 -8.18
C GLN A 209 -17.48 0.97 -9.39
N VAL A 210 -18.34 1.59 -10.19
CA VAL A 210 -17.91 2.46 -11.29
C VAL A 210 -17.84 3.91 -10.80
N LEU A 211 -16.69 4.54 -10.98
CA LEU A 211 -16.44 5.95 -10.70
C LEU A 211 -15.95 6.62 -11.97
N ASN A 212 -16.74 7.55 -12.52
CA ASN A 212 -16.40 8.31 -13.73
C ASN A 212 -15.96 7.45 -14.93
N GLY A 213 -16.58 6.27 -15.11
CA GLY A 213 -16.26 5.34 -16.19
C GLY A 213 -15.16 4.31 -15.87
N VAL A 214 -14.47 4.46 -14.74
CA VAL A 214 -13.46 3.49 -14.27
C VAL A 214 -14.13 2.53 -13.28
N GLN A 215 -14.09 1.23 -13.58
CA GLN A 215 -14.60 0.18 -12.69
C GLN A 215 -13.51 -0.26 -11.72
N ILE A 216 -13.81 -0.20 -10.42
CA ILE A 216 -12.90 -0.60 -9.35
C ILE A 216 -13.53 -1.77 -8.61
N THR A 217 -12.86 -2.92 -8.62
CA THR A 217 -13.33 -4.16 -8.00
C THR A 217 -12.43 -4.56 -6.85
N ALA A 218 -13.00 -4.83 -5.68
CA ALA A 218 -12.27 -5.46 -4.59
C ALA A 218 -12.15 -6.96 -4.89
N THR A 219 -10.94 -7.48 -4.97
CA THR A 219 -10.69 -8.90 -5.26
C THR A 219 -10.06 -9.60 -4.05
N PRO A 220 -10.12 -10.94 -3.98
CA PRO A 220 -9.55 -11.66 -2.85
C PRO A 220 -8.03 -11.46 -2.70
N ALA A 221 -7.58 -11.52 -1.46
CA ALA A 221 -6.18 -11.61 -1.06
C ALA A 221 -6.10 -12.57 0.14
N ASN A 222 -4.92 -13.10 0.45
CA ASN A 222 -4.68 -14.00 1.58
C ASN A 222 -3.74 -13.35 2.60
N HIS A 223 -4.30 -12.52 3.48
CA HIS A 223 -3.55 -11.80 4.50
C HIS A 223 -4.20 -11.90 5.88
N ASN A 224 -3.83 -10.99 6.77
CA ASN A 224 -4.47 -10.75 8.04
C ASN A 224 -4.71 -9.23 8.24
N SER A 225 -5.36 -8.87 9.35
CA SER A 225 -5.58 -7.46 9.69
C SER A 225 -5.40 -7.23 11.18
N ALA A 226 -4.58 -6.28 11.61
CA ALA A 226 -4.54 -5.83 13.00
C ALA A 226 -3.95 -4.43 13.14
N ARG A 227 -4.46 -3.64 14.09
CA ARG A 227 -3.83 -2.39 14.55
C ARG A 227 -3.58 -2.37 16.05
N GLY A 228 -4.12 -3.31 16.80
CA GLY A 228 -3.92 -3.45 18.23
C GLY A 228 -3.92 -4.91 18.67
N LEU A 229 -3.81 -5.13 19.98
CA LEU A 229 -3.66 -6.49 20.53
C LEU A 229 -4.92 -7.35 20.43
N PHE A 230 -6.10 -6.75 20.24
CA PHE A 230 -7.40 -7.45 20.34
C PHE A 230 -8.29 -7.28 19.10
N ASP A 231 -7.74 -6.76 18.00
CA ASP A 231 -8.50 -6.48 16.76
C ASP A 231 -8.11 -7.36 15.56
N GLY A 232 -7.30 -8.41 15.80
CA GLY A 232 -6.91 -9.39 14.78
C GLY A 232 -8.09 -9.87 13.92
N ASN A 233 -7.97 -9.73 12.61
CA ASN A 233 -8.95 -10.12 11.59
C ASN A 233 -10.35 -9.53 11.80
N LYS A 234 -10.53 -8.38 12.47
CA LYS A 234 -11.85 -7.73 12.58
C LYS A 234 -12.26 -6.93 11.34
N THR A 235 -11.35 -6.78 10.37
CA THR A 235 -11.60 -6.10 9.09
C THR A 235 -11.08 -6.96 7.95
N LEU A 236 -11.74 -6.90 6.80
CA LEU A 236 -11.31 -7.56 5.58
C LEU A 236 -10.02 -6.92 5.04
N TRP A 237 -9.36 -7.66 4.16
CA TRP A 237 -8.25 -7.24 3.32
C TRP A 237 -8.62 -7.57 1.87
N ALA A 238 -8.13 -6.81 0.90
CA ALA A 238 -8.44 -7.03 -0.50
C ALA A 238 -7.26 -6.64 -1.39
N SER A 239 -7.18 -7.31 -2.53
CA SER A 239 -6.51 -6.79 -3.73
C SER A 239 -7.50 -5.92 -4.51
N TRP A 240 -7.02 -5.15 -5.49
CA TRP A 240 -7.86 -4.25 -6.29
C TRP A 240 -7.63 -4.44 -7.77
N VAL A 241 -8.71 -4.53 -8.53
CA VAL A 241 -8.71 -4.42 -9.99
C VAL A 241 -9.27 -3.06 -10.39
N ILE A 242 -8.57 -2.35 -11.26
CA ILE A 242 -8.97 -1.06 -11.82
C ILE A 242 -9.07 -1.22 -13.33
N LYS A 243 -10.29 -1.25 -13.86
CA LYS A 243 -10.55 -1.31 -15.31
C LYS A 243 -11.00 0.04 -15.83
N ALA A 244 -10.22 0.58 -16.75
CA ALA A 244 -10.49 1.80 -17.48
C ALA A 244 -10.44 1.49 -18.99
N GLU A 245 -10.91 2.40 -19.83
CA GLU A 245 -10.79 2.30 -21.28
C GLU A 245 -9.31 2.38 -21.71
N SER A 246 -8.53 3.28 -21.08
CA SER A 246 -7.10 3.47 -21.39
C SER A 246 -6.13 2.56 -20.60
N GLY A 247 -6.63 1.56 -19.87
CA GLY A 247 -5.79 0.57 -19.20
C GLY A 247 -6.49 -0.26 -18.11
N SER A 248 -5.99 -1.47 -17.91
CA SER A 248 -6.45 -2.44 -16.92
C SER A 248 -5.32 -2.79 -15.95
N VAL A 249 -5.53 -2.53 -14.67
CA VAL A 249 -4.51 -2.62 -13.63
C VAL A 249 -4.95 -3.57 -12.51
N PHE A 250 -4.02 -4.38 -12.01
CA PHE A 250 -4.19 -5.15 -10.78
C PHE A 250 -3.23 -4.66 -9.69
N TYR A 251 -3.71 -4.49 -8.46
CA TYR A 251 -2.90 -4.22 -7.28
C TYR A 251 -3.12 -5.32 -6.24
N SER A 252 -2.07 -6.02 -5.83
CA SER A 252 -2.18 -7.18 -4.94
C SER A 252 -2.57 -6.84 -3.51
N GLY A 253 -2.26 -5.62 -3.03
CA GLY A 253 -2.08 -5.41 -1.59
C GLY A 253 -0.95 -6.30 -1.06
N ASP A 254 -1.00 -6.59 0.23
CA ASP A 254 -0.19 -7.67 0.82
C ASP A 254 -0.98 -8.96 0.83
N THR A 255 -0.33 -10.05 0.44
CA THR A 255 -1.01 -11.34 0.34
C THR A 255 0.00 -12.48 0.27
N ALA A 256 -0.32 -13.62 0.89
CA ALA A 256 0.34 -14.88 0.57
C ALA A 256 -0.17 -15.40 -0.78
N TYR A 257 0.63 -16.24 -1.44
CA TYR A 257 0.22 -16.87 -2.69
C TYR A 257 -0.91 -17.88 -2.50
N GLY A 258 -1.75 -18.04 -3.53
CA GLY A 258 -2.80 -19.05 -3.56
C GLY A 258 -3.68 -18.98 -4.81
N ALA A 259 -4.63 -19.91 -4.90
CA ALA A 259 -5.51 -20.09 -6.07
C ALA A 259 -6.37 -18.88 -6.44
N HIS A 260 -6.49 -17.88 -5.55
CA HIS A 260 -7.24 -16.67 -5.82
C HIS A 260 -6.65 -15.85 -6.96
N PHE A 261 -5.33 -15.84 -7.16
CA PHE A 261 -4.71 -15.13 -8.29
C PHE A 261 -5.18 -15.66 -9.63
N LYS A 262 -5.17 -16.99 -9.80
CA LYS A 262 -5.70 -17.61 -11.01
C LYS A 262 -7.18 -17.32 -11.22
N ALA A 263 -7.98 -17.36 -10.15
CA ALA A 263 -9.40 -16.99 -10.23
C ALA A 263 -9.62 -15.52 -10.64
N ILE A 264 -8.75 -14.61 -10.19
CA ILE A 264 -8.77 -13.20 -10.59
C ILE A 264 -8.40 -13.05 -12.07
N GLY A 265 -7.33 -13.70 -12.52
CA GLY A 265 -6.93 -13.70 -13.94
C GLY A 265 -8.02 -14.26 -14.85
N ASP A 266 -8.59 -15.41 -14.48
CA ASP A 266 -9.64 -16.08 -15.26
C ASP A 266 -10.93 -15.23 -15.37
N LYS A 267 -11.26 -14.43 -14.34
CA LYS A 267 -12.49 -13.62 -14.29
C LYS A 267 -12.32 -12.20 -14.82
N LEU A 268 -11.17 -11.57 -14.54
CA LEU A 268 -10.96 -10.14 -14.73
C LEU A 268 -9.69 -9.82 -15.54
N GLY A 269 -8.79 -10.76 -15.76
CA GLY A 269 -7.63 -10.57 -16.63
C GLY A 269 -7.99 -10.52 -18.13
N PRO A 270 -6.99 -10.28 -19.00
CA PRO A 270 -5.62 -9.90 -18.66
C PRO A 270 -5.50 -8.45 -18.13
N PHE A 271 -4.32 -8.13 -17.57
CA PHE A 271 -3.98 -6.80 -17.06
C PHE A 271 -2.76 -6.22 -17.77
N ASP A 272 -2.81 -4.95 -18.18
CA ASP A 272 -1.68 -4.26 -18.79
C ASP A 272 -0.53 -4.06 -17.80
N LEU A 273 -0.88 -3.86 -16.52
CA LEU A 273 0.06 -3.60 -15.45
C LEU A 273 -0.39 -4.25 -14.14
N THR A 274 0.51 -4.94 -13.46
CA THR A 274 0.27 -5.46 -12.12
C THR A 274 1.23 -4.83 -11.12
N PHE A 275 0.69 -4.25 -10.05
CA PHE A 275 1.43 -3.83 -8.88
C PHE A 275 1.43 -4.97 -7.86
N MET A 276 2.58 -5.59 -7.62
CA MET A 276 2.65 -6.74 -6.72
C MET A 276 3.68 -6.58 -5.59
N GLU A 277 3.18 -6.95 -4.41
CA GLU A 277 3.88 -7.65 -3.35
C GLU A 277 5.24 -8.27 -3.69
N VAL A 278 6.37 -7.92 -3.06
CA VAL A 278 7.56 -8.77 -3.14
C VAL A 278 8.42 -8.77 -1.86
N ALA A 279 8.71 -9.98 -1.36
CA ALA A 279 9.76 -10.27 -0.38
C ALA A 279 10.84 -11.19 -0.98
N ALA A 280 11.98 -11.31 -0.29
CA ALA A 280 13.09 -12.15 -0.72
C ALA A 280 12.72 -13.64 -0.78
N ASN A 281 13.29 -14.35 -1.76
CA ASN A 281 13.26 -15.81 -1.77
C ASN A 281 14.09 -16.33 -0.61
N VAL A 282 13.70 -17.44 0.01
CA VAL A 282 14.57 -18.06 1.03
C VAL A 282 15.78 -18.71 0.40
N LYS A 283 16.91 -18.54 1.09
CA LYS A 283 18.22 -19.07 0.74
C LYS A 283 18.69 -20.06 1.82
N GLY A 284 19.40 -21.12 1.39
CA GLY A 284 20.06 -22.04 2.31
C GLY A 284 19.17 -23.07 3.02
N GLY A 285 18.04 -23.46 2.43
CA GLY A 285 17.26 -24.64 2.85
C GLY A 285 16.44 -24.48 4.15
N LYS A 286 16.35 -23.27 4.71
CA LYS A 286 15.43 -22.97 5.83
C LYS A 286 13.99 -22.83 5.30
N ARG A 287 12.98 -23.06 6.15
CA ARG A 287 11.57 -22.85 5.79
C ARG A 287 11.15 -21.38 6.00
N PHE A 288 10.12 -20.96 5.26
CA PHE A 288 9.82 -19.58 4.88
C PHE A 288 8.92 -18.80 5.88
N PRO A 289 9.39 -17.72 6.53
CA PRO A 289 8.56 -16.97 7.47
C PRO A 289 7.57 -15.98 6.81
N VAL A 290 7.87 -15.46 5.62
CA VAL A 290 7.07 -14.37 5.02
C VAL A 290 5.65 -14.81 4.63
N GLU A 291 5.51 -16.04 4.13
CA GLU A 291 4.20 -16.62 3.79
C GLU A 291 3.34 -16.84 5.02
N ALA A 292 3.94 -17.30 6.12
CA ALA A 292 3.28 -17.42 7.41
C ALA A 292 2.85 -16.08 8.01
N TRP A 293 3.28 -14.97 7.41
CA TRP A 293 2.86 -13.61 7.76
C TRP A 293 1.97 -12.98 6.69
N GLY A 294 1.59 -13.73 5.65
CA GLY A 294 0.70 -13.27 4.59
C GLY A 294 1.39 -12.53 3.45
N HIS A 295 2.62 -12.91 3.08
CA HIS A 295 3.37 -12.29 1.99
C HIS A 295 3.96 -13.30 0.99
N MET A 296 4.34 -12.81 -0.18
CA MET A 296 4.95 -13.54 -1.29
C MET A 296 6.45 -13.38 -1.31
N GLN A 297 7.13 -14.48 -1.64
CA GLN A 297 8.50 -14.42 -2.11
C GLN A 297 8.52 -13.99 -3.58
N ALA A 298 9.65 -13.53 -4.09
CA ALA A 298 9.82 -13.17 -5.50
C ALA A 298 9.32 -14.24 -6.49
N SER A 299 9.57 -15.52 -6.22
CA SER A 299 9.03 -16.64 -7.03
C SER A 299 7.50 -16.72 -7.01
N HIS A 300 6.89 -16.49 -5.85
CA HIS A 300 5.43 -16.42 -5.70
C HIS A 300 4.84 -15.18 -6.36
N THR A 301 5.49 -14.03 -6.24
CA THR A 301 5.12 -12.79 -6.93
C THR A 301 5.10 -13.00 -8.44
N MET A 302 6.15 -13.63 -9.00
CA MET A 302 6.20 -13.94 -10.43
C MET A 302 5.08 -14.91 -10.84
N GLN A 303 4.83 -15.97 -10.06
CA GLN A 303 3.73 -16.90 -10.36
C GLN A 303 2.37 -16.21 -10.27
N ALA A 304 2.14 -15.37 -9.26
CA ALA A 304 0.92 -14.58 -9.12
C ALA A 304 0.70 -13.67 -10.33
N HIS A 305 1.75 -13.00 -10.81
CA HIS A 305 1.72 -12.16 -12.01
C HIS A 305 1.27 -12.93 -13.26
N LEU A 306 1.81 -14.13 -13.47
CA LEU A 306 1.39 -15.00 -14.56
C LEU A 306 -0.06 -15.47 -14.39
N ASP A 307 -0.46 -15.84 -13.17
CA ASP A 307 -1.80 -16.36 -12.87
C ASP A 307 -2.90 -15.30 -13.06
N VAL A 308 -2.60 -14.03 -12.74
CA VAL A 308 -3.52 -12.92 -13.05
C VAL A 308 -3.49 -12.49 -14.52
N GLN A 309 -2.61 -13.09 -15.34
CA GLN A 309 -2.41 -12.75 -16.75
C GLN A 309 -1.96 -11.30 -16.94
N GLY A 310 -0.96 -10.87 -16.16
CA GLY A 310 -0.34 -9.56 -16.31
C GLY A 310 0.63 -9.49 -17.48
N ASP A 311 0.71 -8.33 -18.14
CA ASP A 311 1.71 -8.03 -19.18
C ASP A 311 3.00 -7.49 -18.57
N LYS A 312 2.92 -6.40 -17.78
CA LYS A 312 4.06 -5.78 -17.09
C LYS A 312 3.96 -5.90 -15.58
N LEU A 313 5.07 -6.18 -14.92
CA LEU A 313 5.14 -6.36 -13.47
C LEU A 313 5.85 -5.18 -12.80
N PHE A 314 5.12 -4.46 -11.97
CA PHE A 314 5.63 -3.38 -11.13
C PHE A 314 5.75 -3.87 -9.67
N PRO A 315 6.96 -4.15 -9.16
CA PRO A 315 7.13 -4.57 -7.77
C PRO A 315 6.94 -3.41 -6.79
N VAL A 316 6.17 -3.65 -5.73
CA VAL A 316 5.91 -2.71 -4.61
C VAL A 316 6.32 -3.33 -3.27
N HIS A 317 6.06 -2.64 -2.14
CA HIS A 317 6.35 -3.12 -0.78
C HIS A 317 7.85 -3.31 -0.42
N TRP A 318 8.77 -2.89 -1.31
CA TRP A 318 10.21 -3.00 -1.11
C TRP A 318 10.90 -1.62 -1.01
N SER A 319 12.19 -1.62 -0.66
CA SER A 319 13.10 -0.45 -0.51
C SER A 319 12.75 0.62 0.54
N THR A 320 11.49 0.73 0.99
CA THR A 320 11.05 1.86 1.84
C THR A 320 11.13 1.57 3.33
N TYR A 321 10.82 0.35 3.78
CA TYR A 321 10.87 -0.06 5.18
C TYR A 321 11.51 -1.46 5.31
N GLU A 322 12.29 -1.70 6.37
CA GLU A 322 12.68 -3.07 6.74
C GLU A 322 11.60 -3.70 7.61
N LEU A 323 10.73 -4.49 6.96
CA LEU A 323 9.64 -5.24 7.60
C LEU A 323 9.95 -6.74 7.75
N PHE A 324 10.97 -7.24 7.05
CA PHE A 324 11.39 -8.63 7.07
C PHE A 324 12.87 -8.81 7.40
N MET A 325 13.29 -10.07 7.57
CA MET A 325 14.67 -10.46 7.87
C MET A 325 15.50 -10.77 6.61
N HIS A 326 15.41 -9.91 5.60
CA HIS A 326 16.21 -9.97 4.37
C HIS A 326 16.77 -8.58 4.06
N GLN A 327 17.80 -8.49 3.21
CA GLN A 327 18.32 -7.18 2.80
C GLN A 327 17.24 -6.40 2.03
N TRP A 328 17.26 -5.07 2.09
CA TRP A 328 16.23 -4.22 1.49
C TRP A 328 16.07 -4.37 -0.03
N ASP A 329 17.15 -4.73 -0.75
CA ASP A 329 17.20 -4.92 -2.21
C ASP A 329 17.13 -6.39 -2.63
N GLU A 330 17.24 -7.32 -1.68
CA GLU A 330 17.14 -8.75 -1.93
C GLU A 330 15.83 -9.17 -2.64
N PRO A 331 14.64 -8.66 -2.25
CA PRO A 331 13.38 -9.01 -2.94
C PRO A 331 13.41 -8.73 -4.43
N VAL A 332 13.86 -7.54 -4.81
CA VAL A 332 13.83 -7.13 -6.22
C VAL A 332 14.94 -7.79 -7.03
N ASN A 333 16.10 -8.08 -6.41
CA ASN A 333 17.17 -8.85 -7.06
C ASN A 333 16.75 -10.29 -7.34
N ASP A 334 16.06 -10.93 -6.38
CA ASP A 334 15.49 -12.26 -6.57
C ASP A 334 14.40 -12.22 -7.67
N LEU A 335 13.56 -11.18 -7.70
CA LEU A 335 12.51 -11.01 -8.72
C LEU A 335 13.07 -10.80 -10.13
N ILE A 336 14.19 -10.09 -10.29
CA ILE A 336 14.90 -10.01 -11.58
C ILE A 336 15.29 -11.41 -12.05
N GLY A 337 15.80 -12.26 -11.15
CA GLY A 337 16.14 -13.64 -11.46
C GLY A 337 14.94 -14.47 -11.93
N GLU A 338 13.75 -14.23 -11.36
CA GLU A 338 12.51 -14.87 -11.81
C GLU A 338 12.02 -14.33 -13.16
N ALA A 339 12.07 -13.01 -13.37
CA ALA A 339 11.63 -12.36 -14.60
C ALA A 339 12.46 -12.79 -15.82
N GLN A 340 13.76 -13.04 -15.64
CA GLN A 340 14.63 -13.58 -16.69
C GLN A 340 14.21 -14.97 -17.18
N LYS A 341 13.56 -15.78 -16.33
CA LYS A 341 13.07 -17.13 -16.70
C LYS A 341 11.77 -17.08 -17.50
N THR A 342 10.98 -16.02 -17.32
CA THR A 342 9.62 -15.88 -17.86
C THR A 342 9.51 -14.83 -18.97
N SER A 343 10.58 -14.07 -19.23
CA SER A 343 10.60 -12.95 -20.19
C SER A 343 9.57 -11.85 -19.90
N ILE A 344 9.14 -11.73 -18.64
CA ILE A 344 8.25 -10.65 -18.18
C ILE A 344 9.04 -9.35 -18.05
N GLU A 345 8.46 -8.27 -18.56
CA GLU A 345 9.01 -6.92 -18.40
C GLU A 345 8.71 -6.39 -16.99
N LEU A 346 9.76 -6.17 -16.21
CA LEU A 346 9.65 -5.46 -14.93
C LEU A 346 9.58 -3.96 -15.16
N VAL A 347 8.83 -3.23 -14.33
CA VAL A 347 8.78 -1.75 -14.33
C VAL A 347 9.29 -1.24 -12.99
N THR A 348 10.50 -0.67 -12.97
CA THR A 348 11.22 -0.33 -11.72
C THR A 348 11.66 1.14 -11.70
N PRO A 349 10.72 2.09 -11.61
CA PRO A 349 11.06 3.50 -11.57
C PRO A 349 11.73 3.87 -10.23
N PHE A 350 12.32 5.06 -10.16
CA PHE A 350 12.71 5.64 -8.87
C PHE A 350 11.48 5.91 -8.01
N ILE A 351 11.64 5.87 -6.68
CA ILE A 351 10.65 6.44 -5.77
C ILE A 351 10.44 7.92 -6.13
N GLY A 352 9.20 8.29 -6.43
CA GLY A 352 8.70 9.59 -6.84
C GLY A 352 8.72 9.86 -8.35
N GLN A 353 9.29 8.96 -9.15
CA GLN A 353 9.21 9.05 -10.61
C GLN A 353 7.80 8.71 -11.09
N SER A 354 7.35 9.46 -12.10
CA SER A 354 6.10 9.17 -12.83
C SER A 354 6.41 8.46 -14.14
N VAL A 355 5.76 7.33 -14.38
CA VAL A 355 5.83 6.54 -15.61
C VAL A 355 4.54 6.75 -16.39
N ASP A 356 4.67 7.19 -17.64
CA ASP A 356 3.55 7.36 -18.57
C ASP A 356 3.55 6.19 -19.56
N PHE A 357 2.52 5.35 -19.48
CA PHE A 357 2.42 4.11 -20.25
C PHE A 357 1.95 4.35 -21.70
N SER A 358 1.72 5.61 -22.11
CA SER A 358 1.59 5.97 -23.52
C SER A 358 2.93 6.04 -24.24
N GLN A 359 4.05 6.03 -23.50
CA GLN A 359 5.41 6.10 -24.02
C GLN A 359 6.13 4.77 -23.83
N PRO A 360 7.19 4.49 -24.62
CA PRO A 360 8.09 3.38 -24.34
C PRO A 360 8.63 3.46 -22.92
N ILE A 361 8.58 2.34 -22.20
CA ILE A 361 9.08 2.23 -20.83
C ILE A 361 10.54 1.80 -20.90
N SER A 362 11.36 2.42 -20.04
CA SER A 362 12.75 2.01 -19.85
C SER A 362 12.94 1.61 -18.39
N THR A 363 13.28 0.35 -18.18
CA THR A 363 13.49 -0.23 -16.86
C THR A 363 14.96 -0.12 -16.49
N HIS A 364 15.21 0.46 -15.31
CA HIS A 364 16.55 0.64 -14.78
C HIS A 364 16.65 -0.01 -13.39
N TYR A 365 17.73 -0.73 -13.14
CA TYR A 365 18.03 -1.32 -11.82
C TYR A 365 18.88 -0.35 -11.01
N TRP A 366 18.30 0.82 -10.71
CA TRP A 366 18.99 1.98 -10.14
C TRP A 366 19.74 1.71 -8.83
N TRP A 367 19.33 0.69 -8.07
CA TRP A 367 20.00 0.26 -6.84
C TRP A 367 21.31 -0.49 -7.12
N GLN A 368 21.40 -1.21 -8.23
CA GLN A 368 22.62 -1.93 -8.63
C GLN A 368 23.67 -0.97 -9.21
N GLU A 369 23.23 0.03 -9.98
CA GLU A 369 24.09 1.06 -10.57
C GLU A 369 24.74 1.94 -9.48
N SER A 370 23.94 2.36 -8.48
CA SER A 370 24.44 3.11 -7.33
C SER A 370 25.48 2.33 -6.52
N SER A 371 25.28 1.01 -6.39
CA SER A 371 26.20 0.15 -5.65
C SER A 371 27.55 -0.03 -6.37
N LYS A 372 27.54 -0.11 -7.71
CA LYS A 372 28.78 -0.21 -8.51
C LYS A 372 29.60 1.08 -8.44
N ALA A 373 28.96 2.23 -8.67
CA ALA A 373 29.63 3.53 -8.61
C ALA A 373 30.24 3.79 -7.23
N GLN A 374 29.57 3.36 -6.15
CA GLN A 374 30.10 3.52 -4.79
C GLN A 374 31.26 2.57 -4.48
N ASN A 375 31.20 1.30 -4.92
CA ASN A 375 32.32 0.37 -4.75
C ASN A 375 33.59 0.88 -5.45
N GLU A 376 33.46 1.48 -6.64
CA GLU A 376 34.58 2.11 -7.35
C GLU A 376 35.16 3.29 -6.57
N ILE A 377 34.32 4.12 -5.92
CA ILE A 377 34.78 5.23 -5.06
C ILE A 377 35.48 4.70 -3.81
N ASP A 378 34.91 3.70 -3.13
CA ASP A 378 35.49 3.13 -1.91
C ASP A 378 36.85 2.44 -2.21
N GLU A 379 36.99 1.76 -3.35
CA GLU A 379 38.27 1.20 -3.81
C GLU A 379 39.30 2.29 -4.12
N ILE A 380 38.87 3.42 -4.69
CA ILE A 380 39.76 4.57 -4.94
C ILE A 380 40.22 5.19 -3.62
N ASP A 381 39.32 5.44 -2.67
CA ASP A 381 39.66 6.02 -1.36
C ASP A 381 40.60 5.12 -0.54
N ASP A 382 40.38 3.80 -0.56
CA ASP A 382 41.26 2.82 0.09
C ASP A 382 42.64 2.75 -0.62
N SER A 383 42.69 2.92 -1.94
CA SER A 383 43.95 2.96 -2.71
C SER A 383 44.76 4.26 -2.50
N LEU A 384 44.09 5.36 -2.16
CA LEU A 384 44.68 6.67 -1.93
C LEU A 384 45.05 6.93 -0.45
N GLY A 385 44.73 5.99 0.45
CA GLY A 385 45.05 6.11 1.88
C GLY A 385 44.37 7.28 2.58
N LEU A 386 43.24 7.77 2.04
CA LEU A 386 42.53 8.92 2.57
C LEU A 386 41.78 8.51 3.85
N ILE A 387 42.30 8.92 5.00
CA ILE A 387 41.70 8.67 6.31
C ILE A 387 40.29 9.30 6.34
N LYS A 388 39.26 8.48 6.55
CA LYS A 388 37.89 8.92 6.83
C LYS A 388 37.89 9.80 8.09
N VAL A 389 37.87 11.12 7.91
CA VAL A 389 37.59 12.07 8.99
C VAL A 389 36.11 11.94 9.33
N ARG A 390 35.80 11.21 10.40
CA ARG A 390 34.45 11.20 10.98
C ARG A 390 34.13 12.59 11.51
N LEU A 391 33.09 13.21 10.94
CA LEU A 391 32.34 14.30 11.57
C LEU A 391 31.06 13.74 12.20
#